data_AF-A0A918VNU9-F1
#
_entry.id   AF-A0A918VNU9-F1
#
_cell.length_a   1.000
_cell.length_b   1.000
_cell.length_c   1.000
_cell.angle_alpha   90.00
_cell.angle_beta   90.00
_cell.angle_gamma   90.00
#
_symmetry.space_group_name_H-M   'P 1'
#
loop_
_entity.id
_entity.type
_entity.pdbx_description
1 polymer ?
#
loop_
_entity_poly.entity_id
_entity_poly.type
_entity_poly.pdbx_seq_one_letter_code
_entity_poly.pdbx_strand_id
1 'polypeptide(L)'
;MSNITLIGIDIAKSVFQLCGLNKARKVQFNKKVTRAKFIDAVRQHPNALLVMEACGGSHHWARTFTDMGFTVRLVPAQHVKAFSRGNKTDATDALAIAETEFRPNLYDVQHKTVEQQDVQTLLRIRSRIKDQRRDNANQVRGLLAEYGCVMPKQIRNLERYLPA
;
A
#
# COMPACT_ATOMS: atom_id res chain seq x y z
N MET A 1 -14.05 21.46 -23.42
CA MET A 1 -13.12 20.75 -22.51
C MET A 1 -13.68 19.36 -22.25
N SER A 2 -12.93 18.31 -22.48
CA SER A 2 -13.37 16.93 -22.18
C SER A 2 -13.47 16.77 -20.66
N ASN A 3 -14.65 16.44 -20.14
CA ASN A 3 -14.83 16.22 -18.70
C ASN A 3 -13.98 15.01 -18.25
N ILE A 4 -13.23 15.16 -17.15
CA ILE A 4 -12.44 14.07 -16.56
C ILE A 4 -13.40 13.15 -15.82
N THR A 5 -13.41 11.88 -16.19
CA THR A 5 -14.33 10.88 -15.62
C THR A 5 -13.62 9.86 -14.75
N LEU A 6 -12.31 9.75 -14.87
CA LEU A 6 -11.50 8.82 -14.11
C LEU A 6 -10.15 9.44 -13.79
N ILE A 7 -9.65 9.22 -12.58
CA ILE A 7 -8.30 9.58 -12.18
C ILE A 7 -7.62 8.34 -11.60
N GLY A 8 -6.58 7.85 -12.28
CA GLY A 8 -5.64 6.90 -11.72
C GLY A 8 -4.63 7.64 -10.84
N ILE A 9 -4.40 7.13 -9.64
CA ILE A 9 -3.58 7.79 -8.63
C ILE A 9 -2.51 6.81 -8.14
N ASP A 10 -1.26 7.15 -8.42
CA ASP A 10 -0.12 6.52 -7.75
C ASP A 10 0.21 7.27 -6.46
N ILE A 11 0.24 6.54 -5.35
CA ILE A 11 0.36 7.08 -4.00
C ILE A 11 1.79 6.89 -3.50
N ALA A 12 2.41 7.99 -3.09
CA ALA A 12 3.61 7.96 -2.27
C ALA A 12 3.45 8.80 -0.99
N LYS A 13 4.54 8.94 -0.24
CA LYS A 13 4.52 9.64 1.06
C LYS A 13 4.19 11.13 0.91
N SER A 14 4.84 11.81 -0.04
CA SER A 14 4.84 13.29 -0.15
C SER A 14 4.47 13.82 -1.54
N VAL A 15 4.65 13.02 -2.58
CA VAL A 15 4.35 13.37 -3.97
C VAL A 15 3.50 12.24 -4.56
N PHE A 16 2.44 12.61 -5.26
CA PHE A 16 1.45 11.73 -5.86
C PHE A 16 1.48 11.97 -7.36
N GLN A 17 1.16 10.95 -8.15
CA GLN A 17 0.94 11.13 -9.58
C GLN A 17 -0.53 10.91 -9.90
N LEU A 18 -1.15 11.89 -10.56
CA LEU A 18 -2.55 11.81 -10.98
C LEU A 18 -2.60 11.73 -12.51
N CYS A 19 -3.23 10.68 -13.03
CA CYS A 19 -3.50 10.47 -14.44
C CYS A 19 -5.00 10.58 -14.70
N GLY A 20 -5.44 11.68 -15.33
CA GLY A 20 -6.85 11.94 -15.63
C GLY A 20 -7.24 11.48 -17.03
N LEU A 21 -8.30 10.66 -17.12
CA LEU A 21 -8.86 10.16 -18.37
C LEU A 21 -10.28 10.72 -18.60
N ASN A 22 -10.63 10.94 -19.86
CA ASN A 22 -12.00 11.27 -20.27
C ASN A 22 -12.83 10.00 -20.55
N LYS A 23 -14.10 10.16 -20.92
CA LYS A 23 -15.01 9.05 -21.30
C LYS A 23 -14.48 8.17 -22.44
N ALA A 24 -13.69 8.75 -23.34
CA ALA A 24 -13.07 8.03 -24.45
C ALA A 24 -11.76 7.32 -24.05
N ARG A 25 -11.46 7.25 -22.74
CA ARG A 25 -10.25 6.65 -22.16
C ARG A 25 -8.95 7.32 -22.61
N LYS A 26 -9.03 8.54 -23.12
CA LYS A 26 -7.86 9.33 -23.52
C LYS A 26 -7.33 10.11 -22.33
N VAL A 27 -6.04 9.98 -22.08
CA VAL A 27 -5.31 10.77 -21.08
C VAL A 27 -5.45 12.26 -21.42
N GLN A 28 -5.99 13.04 -20.49
CA GLN A 28 -6.08 14.50 -20.61
C GLN A 28 -4.95 15.19 -19.84
N PHE A 29 -4.49 14.58 -18.75
CA PHE A 29 -3.31 15.02 -18.02
C PHE A 29 -2.67 13.85 -17.28
N ASN A 30 -1.38 13.98 -17.00
CA ASN A 30 -0.64 13.10 -16.10
C ASN A 30 0.40 13.93 -15.36
N LYS A 31 0.17 14.24 -14.08
CA LYS A 31 0.98 15.25 -13.36
C LYS A 31 1.30 14.85 -11.92
N LYS A 32 2.46 15.30 -11.45
CA LYS A 32 2.87 15.23 -10.05
C LYS A 32 2.11 16.26 -9.21
N VAL A 33 1.68 15.86 -8.04
CA VAL A 33 0.98 16.70 -7.06
C VAL A 33 1.59 16.46 -5.68
N THR A 34 1.87 17.53 -4.94
CA THR A 34 2.36 17.40 -3.56
C THR A 34 1.23 17.03 -2.62
N ARG A 35 1.56 16.41 -1.47
CA ARG A 35 0.58 16.04 -0.44
C ARG A 35 -0.35 17.20 -0.05
N ALA A 36 0.21 18.39 0.12
CA ALA A 36 -0.55 19.59 0.50
C ALA A 36 -1.58 20.00 -0.56
N LYS A 37 -1.30 19.77 -1.85
CA LYS A 37 -2.17 20.13 -2.98
C LYS A 37 -3.07 18.98 -3.44
N PHE A 38 -2.93 17.79 -2.84
CA PHE A 38 -3.54 16.57 -3.36
C PHE A 38 -5.07 16.62 -3.33
N ILE A 39 -5.64 17.02 -2.19
CA ILE A 39 -7.09 17.16 -2.04
C ILE A 39 -7.65 18.18 -3.04
N ASP A 40 -7.02 19.36 -3.14
CA ASP A 40 -7.49 20.42 -4.03
C ASP A 40 -7.38 20.02 -5.51
N ALA A 41 -6.32 19.28 -5.88
CA ALA A 41 -6.17 18.77 -7.24
C ALA A 41 -7.27 17.76 -7.61
N VAL A 42 -7.71 16.92 -6.68
CA VAL A 42 -8.81 15.97 -6.91
C VAL A 42 -10.16 16.69 -6.94
N ARG A 43 -10.38 17.69 -6.07
CA ARG A 43 -11.61 18.51 -6.03
C ARG A 43 -11.93 19.24 -7.33
N GLN A 44 -10.94 19.51 -8.17
CA GLN A 44 -11.14 20.08 -9.50
C GLN A 44 -11.93 19.15 -10.45
N HIS A 45 -12.14 17.89 -10.06
CA HIS A 45 -12.79 16.85 -10.85
C HIS A 45 -13.86 16.10 -10.04
N PRO A 46 -14.93 16.76 -9.56
CA PRO A 46 -15.87 16.20 -8.57
C PRO A 46 -16.65 14.97 -9.02
N ASN A 47 -16.76 14.73 -10.33
CA ASN A 47 -17.46 13.58 -10.90
C ASN A 47 -16.53 12.44 -11.34
N ALA A 48 -15.23 12.54 -11.03
CA ALA A 48 -14.27 11.53 -11.44
C ALA A 48 -14.29 10.34 -10.48
N LEU A 49 -14.29 9.13 -11.05
CA LEU A 49 -13.92 7.93 -10.31
C LEU A 49 -12.44 7.98 -9.94
N LEU A 50 -12.12 7.72 -8.68
CA LEU A 50 -10.73 7.63 -8.22
C LEU A 50 -10.31 6.17 -8.16
N VAL A 51 -9.23 5.83 -8.86
CA VAL A 51 -8.64 4.48 -8.87
C VAL A 51 -7.25 4.57 -8.27
N MET A 52 -7.00 3.77 -7.24
CA MET A 52 -5.73 3.73 -6.51
C MET A 52 -5.26 2.29 -6.36
N GLU A 53 -3.96 2.05 -6.36
CA GLU A 53 -3.42 0.76 -5.93
C GLU A 53 -3.64 0.57 -4.42
N ALA A 54 -3.99 -0.64 -4.00
CA ALA A 54 -4.06 -1.04 -2.60
C ALA A 54 -2.65 -1.16 -1.98
N CYS A 55 -1.99 -0.02 -1.78
CA CYS A 55 -0.63 0.10 -1.27
C CYS A 55 -0.59 0.81 0.10
N GLY A 56 0.61 1.12 0.60
CA GLY A 56 0.80 1.85 1.85
C GLY A 56 0.13 3.23 1.81
N GLY A 57 -0.75 3.51 2.77
CA GLY A 57 -1.49 4.78 2.85
C GLY A 57 -2.77 4.85 2.00
N SER A 58 -3.01 3.90 1.11
CA SER A 58 -4.23 3.85 0.27
C SER A 58 -5.53 3.82 1.09
N HIS A 59 -5.56 3.07 2.19
CA HIS A 59 -6.73 3.01 3.08
C HIS A 59 -7.11 4.37 3.67
N HIS A 60 -6.14 5.18 4.07
CA HIS A 60 -6.40 6.53 4.58
C HIS A 60 -7.01 7.41 3.48
N TRP A 61 -6.40 7.44 2.29
CA TRP A 61 -6.89 8.25 1.18
C TRP A 61 -8.25 7.79 0.68
N ALA A 62 -8.50 6.48 0.63
CA ALA A 62 -9.80 5.95 0.26
C ALA A 62 -10.92 6.43 1.20
N ARG A 63 -10.70 6.37 2.52
CA ARG A 63 -11.66 6.94 3.49
C ARG A 63 -11.85 8.43 3.28
N THR A 64 -10.76 9.20 3.23
CA THR A 64 -10.82 10.66 3.06
C THR A 64 -11.63 11.07 1.82
N PHE A 65 -11.40 10.43 0.66
CA PHE A 65 -12.13 10.78 -0.56
C PHE A 65 -13.56 10.23 -0.56
N THR A 66 -13.81 9.08 0.06
CA THR A 66 -15.18 8.55 0.23
C THR A 66 -16.01 9.50 1.10
N ASP A 67 -15.46 9.99 2.21
CA ASP A 67 -16.12 10.97 3.10
C ASP A 67 -16.40 12.31 2.41
N MET A 68 -15.60 12.64 1.38
CA MET A 68 -15.80 13.81 0.52
C MET A 68 -16.82 13.57 -0.61
N GLY A 69 -17.41 12.38 -0.72
CA GLY A 69 -18.42 12.03 -1.72
C GLY A 69 -17.87 11.46 -3.03
N PHE A 70 -16.57 11.16 -3.13
CA PHE A 70 -16.01 10.50 -4.32
C PHE A 70 -16.29 9.01 -4.29
N THR A 71 -16.50 8.42 -5.48
CA THR A 71 -16.40 6.97 -5.64
C THR A 71 -14.92 6.59 -5.76
N VAL A 72 -14.47 5.69 -4.89
CA VAL A 72 -13.08 5.25 -4.82
C VAL A 72 -13.00 3.74 -5.03
N ARG A 73 -12.06 3.30 -5.88
CA ARG A 73 -11.71 1.89 -6.05
C ARG A 73 -10.25 1.64 -5.73
N LEU A 74 -10.01 0.68 -4.85
CA LEU A 74 -8.67 0.20 -4.55
C LEU A 74 -8.42 -1.10 -5.31
N VAL A 75 -7.38 -1.12 -6.12
CA VAL A 75 -7.05 -2.25 -7.00
C VAL A 75 -5.90 -3.07 -6.41
N PRO A 76 -5.94 -4.41 -6.43
CA PRO A 76 -4.83 -5.21 -5.95
C PRO A 76 -3.55 -4.98 -6.78
N ALA A 77 -2.42 -4.78 -6.09
CA ALA A 77 -1.09 -4.52 -6.69
C ALA A 77 -0.71 -5.48 -7.84
N GLN A 78 -1.04 -6.77 -7.66
CA GLN A 78 -0.75 -7.81 -8.65
C GLN A 78 -1.41 -7.55 -10.01
N HIS A 79 -2.58 -6.90 -10.03
CA HIS A 79 -3.30 -6.58 -11.26
C HIS A 79 -2.78 -5.30 -11.90
N VAL A 80 -2.38 -4.30 -11.10
CA VAL A 80 -1.73 -3.08 -11.61
C VAL A 80 -0.45 -3.42 -12.36
N LYS A 81 0.38 -4.31 -11.80
CA LYS A 81 1.65 -4.73 -12.41
C LYS A 81 1.50 -5.28 -13.83
N ALA A 82 0.36 -5.91 -14.16
CA ALA A 82 0.11 -6.43 -15.50
C ALA A 82 -0.09 -5.33 -16.56
N PHE A 83 -0.40 -4.10 -16.14
CA PHE A 83 -0.59 -2.93 -17.01
C PHE A 83 0.63 -2.00 -17.05
N SER A 84 1.64 -2.22 -16.19
CA SER A 84 2.89 -1.46 -16.24
C SER A 84 3.64 -1.76 -17.54
N ARG A 85 3.90 -0.74 -18.35
CA ARG A 85 4.62 -0.85 -19.63
C ARG A 85 5.91 -0.05 -19.59
N GLY A 86 6.98 -0.64 -20.14
CA GLY A 86 8.28 0.02 -20.27
C GLY A 86 8.99 0.25 -18.93
N ASN A 87 9.72 1.36 -18.84
CA ASN A 87 10.46 1.73 -17.63
C ASN A 87 9.52 2.19 -16.52
N LYS A 88 9.81 1.79 -15.29
CA LYS A 88 9.04 2.17 -14.12
C LYS A 88 9.19 3.66 -13.83
N THR A 89 8.08 4.39 -13.87
CA THR A 89 7.96 5.80 -13.46
C THR A 89 6.59 6.03 -12.81
N ASP A 90 6.49 7.03 -11.92
CA ASP A 90 5.19 7.38 -11.30
C ASP A 90 4.10 7.67 -12.36
N ALA A 91 4.48 8.28 -13.49
CA ALA A 91 3.59 8.60 -14.61
C ALA A 91 3.04 7.34 -15.30
N THR A 92 3.89 6.35 -15.57
CA THR A 92 3.47 5.07 -16.16
C THR A 92 2.65 4.25 -15.17
N ASP A 93 2.99 4.32 -13.87
CA ASP A 93 2.28 3.59 -12.82
C ASP A 93 0.87 4.17 -12.60
N ALA A 94 0.71 5.49 -12.55
CA ALA A 94 -0.61 6.13 -12.46
C ALA A 94 -1.51 5.82 -13.67
N LEU A 95 -0.93 5.72 -14.87
CA LEU A 95 -1.67 5.30 -16.06
C LEU A 95 -2.06 3.82 -15.98
N ALA A 96 -1.15 2.93 -15.55
CA ALA A 96 -1.44 1.52 -15.37
C ALA A 96 -2.58 1.30 -14.36
N ILE A 97 -2.58 2.05 -13.26
CA ILE A 97 -3.68 2.08 -12.28
C ILE A 97 -4.98 2.51 -12.96
N ALA A 98 -4.98 3.61 -13.73
CA ALA A 98 -6.17 4.05 -14.46
C ALA A 98 -6.71 3.01 -15.45
N GLU A 99 -5.82 2.28 -16.14
CA GLU A 99 -6.21 1.26 -17.13
C GLU A 99 -6.89 0.05 -16.49
N THR A 100 -6.59 -0.26 -15.23
CA THR A 100 -7.16 -1.43 -14.53
C THR A 100 -8.67 -1.38 -14.41
N GLU A 101 -9.26 -0.18 -14.32
CA GLU A 101 -10.72 0.01 -14.29
C GLU A 101 -11.42 -0.59 -15.51
N PHE A 102 -10.74 -0.64 -16.66
CA PHE A 102 -11.33 -1.15 -17.89
C PHE A 102 -11.29 -2.67 -17.99
N ARG A 103 -10.71 -3.36 -17.00
CA ARG A 103 -10.63 -4.81 -17.00
C ARG A 103 -11.91 -5.41 -16.40
N PRO A 104 -12.72 -6.17 -17.18
CA PRO A 104 -13.85 -6.90 -16.62
C PRO A 104 -13.44 -7.84 -15.48
N ASN A 105 -14.36 -8.01 -14.52
CA ASN A 105 -14.26 -8.95 -13.39
C ASN A 105 -13.08 -8.71 -12.45
N LEU A 106 -12.53 -7.50 -12.41
CA LEU A 106 -11.57 -7.11 -11.39
C LEU A 106 -12.30 -6.82 -10.08
N TYR A 107 -11.91 -7.48 -9.00
CA TYR A 107 -12.47 -7.23 -7.67
C TYR A 107 -11.72 -6.09 -6.99
N ASP A 108 -12.46 -5.25 -6.28
CA ASP A 108 -11.91 -4.17 -5.49
C ASP A 108 -11.46 -4.66 -4.10
N VAL A 109 -10.38 -4.06 -3.60
CA VAL A 109 -9.97 -4.18 -2.20
C VAL A 109 -10.83 -3.23 -1.38
N GLN A 110 -11.65 -3.76 -0.47
CA GLN A 110 -12.38 -2.92 0.46
C GLN A 110 -11.42 -2.15 1.35
N HIS A 111 -11.60 -0.83 1.43
CA HIS A 111 -10.79 -0.02 2.32
C HIS A 111 -11.19 -0.31 3.77
N LYS A 112 -10.19 -0.44 4.64
CA LYS A 112 -10.44 -0.73 6.05
C LYS A 112 -10.93 0.52 6.78
N THR A 113 -11.78 0.35 7.78
CA THR A 113 -12.02 1.39 8.78
C THR A 113 -10.74 1.62 9.61
N VAL A 114 -10.72 2.65 10.45
CA VAL A 114 -9.56 2.90 11.34
C VAL A 114 -9.39 1.74 12.32
N GLU A 115 -10.49 1.27 12.90
CA GLU A 115 -10.52 0.19 13.89
C GLU A 115 -10.05 -1.14 13.28
N GLN A 116 -10.49 -1.45 12.05
CA GLN A 116 -10.00 -2.63 11.32
C GLN A 116 -8.50 -2.52 11.01
N GLN A 117 -8.01 -1.31 10.70
CA GLN A 117 -6.59 -1.05 10.49
C GLN A 117 -5.78 -1.21 11.79
N ASP A 118 -6.33 -0.80 12.93
CA ASP A 118 -5.70 -0.92 14.25
C ASP A 118 -5.56 -2.39 14.66
N VAL A 119 -6.61 -3.19 14.50
CA VAL A 119 -6.55 -4.64 14.75
C VAL A 119 -5.48 -5.31 13.88
N GLN A 120 -5.44 -4.99 12.58
CA GLN A 120 -4.38 -5.50 11.69
C GLN A 120 -2.99 -5.08 12.15
N THR A 121 -2.85 -3.84 12.63
CA THR A 121 -1.57 -3.29 13.12
C THR A 121 -1.08 -4.04 14.35
N LEU A 122 -1.97 -4.33 15.32
CA LEU A 122 -1.64 -5.14 16.50
C LEU A 122 -1.16 -6.55 16.12
N LEU A 123 -1.83 -7.20 15.17
CA LEU A 123 -1.41 -8.52 14.68
C LEU A 123 -0.02 -8.49 14.02
N ARG A 124 0.27 -7.45 13.24
CA ARG A 124 1.59 -7.25 12.62
C ARG A 124 2.67 -6.98 13.66
N ILE A 125 2.41 -6.14 14.66
CA ILE A 125 3.32 -5.88 15.78
C ILE A 125 3.63 -7.18 16.52
N ARG A 126 2.60 -7.96 16.87
CA ARG A 126 2.77 -9.26 17.53
C ARG A 126 3.63 -10.21 16.70
N SER A 127 3.41 -10.30 15.38
CA SER A 127 4.22 -11.15 14.50
C SER A 127 5.69 -10.72 14.54
N ARG A 128 5.95 -9.41 14.38
CA ARG A 128 7.31 -8.86 14.42
C ARG A 128 8.02 -9.15 15.74
N ILE A 129 7.34 -9.02 16.88
CA ILE A 129 7.91 -9.34 18.20
C ILE A 129 8.22 -10.84 18.31
N LYS A 130 7.36 -11.72 17.79
CA LYS A 130 7.62 -13.16 17.76
C LYS A 130 8.87 -13.50 16.96
N ASP A 131 9.02 -12.90 15.78
CA ASP A 131 10.18 -13.10 14.91
C ASP A 131 11.45 -12.55 15.56
N GLN A 132 11.42 -11.33 16.10
CA GLN A 132 12.56 -10.74 16.81
C GLN A 132 13.00 -11.59 18.02
N ARG A 133 12.04 -12.14 18.78
CA ARG A 133 12.35 -13.04 19.90
C ARG A 133 13.05 -14.31 19.41
N ARG A 134 12.62 -14.87 18.28
CA ARG A 134 13.27 -16.05 17.68
C ARG A 134 14.69 -15.70 17.23
N ASP A 135 14.85 -14.56 16.55
CA ASP A 135 16.13 -14.15 15.98
C ASP A 135 17.15 -13.83 17.09
N ASN A 136 16.74 -13.10 18.13
CA ASN A 136 17.56 -12.86 19.33
C ASN A 136 17.95 -14.17 20.01
N ALA A 137 17.02 -15.12 20.15
CA ALA A 137 17.33 -16.41 20.75
C ALA A 137 18.33 -17.22 19.91
N ASN A 138 18.24 -17.15 18.58
CA ASN A 138 19.21 -17.80 17.70
C ASN A 138 20.58 -17.12 17.79
N GLN A 139 20.61 -15.80 17.89
CA GLN A 139 21.84 -15.03 18.07
C GLN A 139 22.55 -15.40 19.38
N VAL A 140 21.82 -15.43 20.51
CA VAL A 140 22.36 -15.84 21.81
C VAL A 140 22.95 -17.26 21.74
N ARG A 141 22.24 -18.22 21.13
CA ARG A 141 22.77 -19.59 20.96
C ARG A 141 24.05 -19.61 20.12
N GLY A 142 24.08 -18.86 19.02
CA GLY A 142 25.25 -18.79 18.15
C GLY A 142 26.47 -18.23 18.88
N LEU A 143 26.29 -17.12 19.61
CA LEU A 143 27.37 -16.48 20.36
C LEU A 143 27.89 -17.36 21.51
N LEU A 144 26.99 -18.00 22.27
CA LEU A 144 27.38 -18.84 23.41
C LEU A 144 28.03 -20.16 23.00
N ALA A 145 27.80 -20.63 21.77
CA ALA A 145 28.49 -21.80 21.25
C ALA A 145 30.02 -21.61 21.15
N GLU A 146 30.50 -20.38 20.87
CA GLU A 146 31.94 -20.05 20.89
C GLU A 146 32.56 -20.23 22.28
N TYR A 147 31.74 -20.12 23.33
CA TYR A 147 32.14 -20.34 24.73
C TYR A 147 31.81 -21.76 25.22
N GLY A 148 31.54 -22.70 24.31
CA GLY A 148 31.21 -24.10 24.63
C GLY A 148 29.81 -24.33 25.21
N CYS A 149 28.99 -23.27 25.31
CA CYS A 149 27.65 -23.35 25.87
C CYS A 149 26.62 -23.68 24.77
N VAL A 150 26.44 -24.97 24.47
CA VAL A 150 25.51 -25.46 23.44
C VAL A 150 24.12 -25.69 24.01
N MET A 151 23.10 -25.10 23.39
CA MET A 151 21.70 -25.15 23.87
C MET A 151 20.74 -25.71 22.81
N PRO A 152 19.71 -26.49 23.20
CA PRO A 152 18.72 -26.99 22.26
C PRO A 152 17.82 -25.88 21.70
N LYS A 153 17.23 -26.16 20.52
CA LYS A 153 16.21 -25.29 19.90
C LYS A 153 14.98 -25.20 20.82
N GLN A 154 14.20 -24.12 20.68
CA GLN A 154 13.04 -23.67 21.49
C GLN A 154 13.38 -22.61 22.55
N ILE A 155 12.53 -21.58 22.63
CA ILE A 155 12.74 -20.41 23.50
C ILE A 155 12.80 -20.79 24.98
N ARG A 156 11.95 -21.71 25.44
CA ARG A 156 11.91 -22.21 26.83
C ARG A 156 13.23 -22.82 27.29
N ASN A 157 14.04 -23.33 26.36
CA ASN A 157 15.33 -23.92 26.69
C ASN A 157 16.39 -22.82 26.85
N LEU A 158 16.25 -21.69 26.16
CA LEU A 158 17.22 -20.60 26.31
C LEU A 158 17.28 -20.13 27.77
N GLU A 159 16.12 -19.94 28.40
CA GLU A 159 16.01 -19.53 29.81
C GLU A 159 16.59 -20.55 30.80
N ARG A 160 16.55 -21.85 30.47
CA ARG A 160 17.01 -22.93 31.36
C ARG A 160 18.52 -23.17 31.30
N TYR A 161 19.13 -22.91 30.14
CA TYR A 161 20.53 -23.24 29.87
C TYR A 161 21.43 -22.01 29.81
N LEU A 162 20.87 -20.80 29.99
CA LEU A 162 21.66 -19.58 30.13
C LEU A 162 22.61 -19.71 31.35
N PRO A 163 23.92 -19.48 31.16
CA PRO A 163 24.86 -19.39 32.28
C PRO A 163 24.43 -18.26 33.25
N ALA A 164 24.67 -18.47 34.54
CA ALA A 164 24.38 -17.51 35.60
C ALA A 164 25.30 -16.28 35.55
#